data_AF-A0A644WRK0-F1
#
_entry.id   AF-A0A644WRK0-F1
#
_cell.length_a   1.000
_cell.length_b   1.000
_cell.length_c   1.000
_cell.angle_alpha   90.00
_cell.angle_beta   90.00
_cell.angle_gamma   90.00
#
_symmetry.space_group_name_H-M   'P 1'
#
loop_
_entity.id
_entity.type
_entity.pdbx_description
1 polymer ?
#
loop_
_entity_poly.entity_id
_entity_poly.type
_entity_poly.pdbx_seq_one_letter_code
_entity_poly.pdbx_strand_id
1 'polypeptide(L)'
;MRFLIKLNVAIVFLFSAYNNIHGQTSTELWGMTTFGGNGFGVIFKTDGDGENMQCVYKFGGAAVKNSNYTNLYETPYEERLNMINPGDSSGPSVLYEINLDDLPITSLSDLSGTEDGTLPYGSLVQGTNGKLYGMTKMGGQYNYGVIFEFNPDSLTYKSISFDNAGIVGRTPSGSLIKASNQKLYGMTASGGMANYGVIFEYDPQTNSYSGIFDFVNSAGGKTPESSLLEVNEKLYGMTKYGGTNNCGILFEYDPASSVFIKLHDFTTSSGSSPYGSLIEASDGKLYGLTKSGGSHGSGTLFEFDLSDSTYTKKIDFDETNTGSEPSGSLIQGSNGKLYGLTLAGGQNGMGVLFEYDINNSIISNKFNFDGTSHGSYPNGSLMQAANGKMYGLTNRGGNSDLGVMFEYDPATETVIKKYDFSDSDGKSPMYCQLIEINIPIGVQELTTDHNKIIIYPNPASDKVIIEIENPGMNNFSFMNSNGVILKSGSTSGLKSICIDIHGYNPGAYFINIRNQNGSQTKQLIIE
;
A
#
# COMPACT_ATOMS: atom_id res chain seq x y z
N MET A 1 47.46 -56.94 -40.47
CA MET A 1 46.63 -55.97 -41.22
C MET A 1 45.30 -55.84 -40.48
N ARG A 2 45.16 -54.83 -39.62
CA ARG A 2 43.92 -54.53 -38.88
C ARG A 2 43.60 -53.06 -39.15
N PHE A 3 42.48 -52.80 -39.81
CA PHE A 3 41.97 -51.46 -40.07
C PHE A 3 41.39 -50.88 -38.76
N LEU A 4 41.90 -49.72 -38.35
CA LEU A 4 41.35 -48.89 -37.28
C LEU A 4 40.50 -47.79 -37.94
N ILE A 5 39.19 -47.88 -37.77
CA ILE A 5 38.24 -46.81 -38.12
C ILE A 5 38.29 -45.78 -37.00
N LYS A 6 38.80 -44.57 -37.28
CA LYS A 6 38.67 -43.41 -36.39
C LYS A 6 37.27 -42.82 -36.55
N LEU A 7 36.45 -42.93 -35.50
CA LEU A 7 35.19 -42.22 -35.37
C LEU A 7 35.51 -40.82 -34.81
N ASN A 8 35.40 -39.77 -35.64
CA ASN A 8 35.43 -38.39 -35.18
C ASN A 8 34.02 -38.00 -34.70
N VAL A 9 33.81 -37.97 -33.38
CA VAL A 9 32.62 -37.34 -32.78
C VAL A 9 32.96 -35.87 -32.57
N ALA A 10 32.40 -34.99 -33.39
CA ALA A 10 32.40 -33.56 -33.14
C ALA A 10 31.31 -33.25 -32.10
N ILE A 11 31.73 -32.98 -30.86
CA ILE A 11 30.85 -32.42 -29.83
C ILE A 11 30.68 -30.94 -30.15
N VAL A 12 29.56 -30.58 -30.78
CA VAL A 12 29.15 -29.19 -30.96
C VAL A 12 28.51 -28.74 -29.65
N PHE A 13 29.24 -27.94 -28.86
CA PHE A 13 28.65 -27.17 -27.78
C PHE A 13 27.83 -26.03 -28.38
N LEU A 14 26.52 -26.25 -28.53
CA LEU A 14 25.55 -25.18 -28.73
C LEU A 14 25.35 -24.46 -27.40
N PHE A 15 26.10 -23.37 -27.19
CA PHE A 15 25.72 -22.38 -26.19
C PHE A 15 24.45 -21.67 -26.68
N SER A 16 23.29 -22.09 -26.19
CA SER A 16 22.10 -21.23 -26.24
C SER A 16 22.30 -20.13 -25.19
N ALA A 17 22.84 -19.00 -25.61
CA ALA A 17 22.69 -17.77 -24.84
C ALA A 17 21.20 -17.42 -24.82
N TYR A 18 20.49 -17.81 -23.76
CA TYR A 18 19.25 -17.15 -23.40
C TYR A 18 19.63 -15.73 -23.02
N ASN A 19 19.56 -14.82 -24.00
CA ASN A 19 19.47 -13.41 -23.71
C ASN A 19 18.12 -13.23 -23.00
N ASN A 20 18.13 -13.22 -21.67
CA ASN A 20 17.05 -12.62 -20.90
C ASN A 20 17.05 -11.14 -21.27
N ILE A 21 16.26 -10.78 -22.28
CA ILE A 21 15.85 -9.40 -22.50
C ILE A 21 14.92 -9.09 -21.33
N HIS A 22 15.49 -8.68 -20.21
CA HIS A 22 14.72 -8.03 -19.16
C HIS A 22 14.15 -6.77 -19.81
N GLY A 23 12.83 -6.73 -20.03
CA GLY A 23 12.17 -5.49 -20.39
C GLY A 23 12.57 -4.43 -19.37
N GLN A 24 12.86 -3.21 -19.83
CA GLN A 24 13.10 -2.11 -18.90
C GLN A 24 11.86 -1.98 -18.00
N THR A 25 12.07 -2.16 -16.70
CA THR A 25 11.08 -1.89 -15.65
C THR A 25 11.47 -0.58 -14.99
N SER A 26 10.51 0.33 -14.84
CA SER A 26 10.64 1.53 -14.02
C SER A 26 10.07 1.13 -12.70
N THR A 27 10.72 1.52 -11.62
CA THR A 27 10.06 1.46 -10.33
C THR A 27 9.36 2.78 -10.07
N GLU A 28 8.29 2.72 -9.30
CA GLU A 28 7.63 3.87 -8.70
C GLU A 28 7.50 3.62 -7.21
N LEU A 29 7.67 4.67 -6.40
CA LEU A 29 7.42 4.59 -4.96
C LEU A 29 6.04 5.16 -4.68
N TRP A 30 5.22 4.41 -3.96
CA TRP A 30 3.83 4.76 -3.66
C TRP A 30 3.64 4.92 -2.16
N GLY A 31 2.81 5.87 -1.76
CA GLY A 31 2.55 6.16 -0.36
C GLY A 31 1.22 6.85 -0.12
N MET A 32 0.98 7.16 1.15
CA MET A 32 -0.22 7.89 1.58
C MET A 32 0.15 9.00 2.57
N THR A 33 -0.67 10.05 2.60
CA THR A 33 -0.65 11.05 3.68
C THR A 33 -1.95 11.02 4.45
N THR A 34 -1.90 11.35 5.74
CA THR A 34 -3.08 11.30 6.61
C THR A 34 -4.03 12.48 6.37
N PHE A 35 -3.49 13.64 5.98
CA PHE A 35 -4.26 14.85 5.69
C PHE A 35 -3.84 15.47 4.35
N GLY A 36 -4.45 16.59 3.96
CA GLY A 36 -4.15 17.32 2.72
C GLY A 36 -4.98 16.83 1.53
N GLY A 37 -4.74 17.36 0.33
CA GLY A 37 -5.58 17.18 -0.86
C GLY A 37 -6.89 17.95 -0.71
N ASN A 38 -7.87 17.34 -0.04
CA ASN A 38 -9.14 17.95 0.37
C ASN A 38 -9.32 17.95 1.91
N GLY A 39 -8.23 17.73 2.65
CA GLY A 39 -8.20 17.65 4.11
C GLY A 39 -8.26 16.23 4.66
N PHE A 40 -8.63 15.23 3.86
CA PHE A 40 -8.86 13.85 4.31
C PHE A 40 -7.76 12.85 3.94
N GLY A 41 -6.63 13.33 3.38
CA GLY A 41 -5.48 12.51 2.99
C GLY A 41 -5.38 12.32 1.47
N VAL A 42 -4.26 11.76 1.02
CA VAL A 42 -4.04 11.42 -0.40
C VAL A 42 -3.33 10.07 -0.55
N ILE A 43 -3.45 9.48 -1.75
CA ILE A 43 -2.49 8.51 -2.28
C ILE A 43 -1.57 9.28 -3.24
N PHE A 44 -0.27 9.09 -3.10
CA PHE A 44 0.74 9.71 -3.97
C PHE A 44 1.71 8.67 -4.52
N LYS A 45 2.44 9.07 -5.56
CA LYS A 45 3.56 8.31 -6.12
C LYS A 45 4.74 9.20 -6.49
N THR A 46 5.92 8.59 -6.65
CA THR A 46 7.15 9.18 -7.21
C THR A 46 7.73 8.21 -8.24
N ASP A 47 8.77 8.61 -8.97
CA ASP A 47 9.64 7.65 -9.65
C ASP A 47 10.46 6.82 -8.63
N GLY A 48 11.18 5.81 -9.13
CA GLY A 48 11.97 4.87 -8.32
C GLY A 48 13.13 5.49 -7.55
N ASP A 49 13.55 6.70 -7.92
CA ASP A 49 14.58 7.46 -7.20
C ASP A 49 13.96 8.40 -6.17
N GLY A 50 12.64 8.41 -6.00
CA GLY A 50 11.94 9.27 -5.05
C GLY A 50 11.73 10.71 -5.55
N GLU A 51 11.86 10.94 -6.86
CA GLU A 51 11.67 12.24 -7.51
C GLU A 51 10.31 12.30 -8.23
N ASN A 52 9.94 13.48 -8.75
CA ASN A 52 8.75 13.66 -9.59
C ASN A 52 7.43 13.23 -8.90
N MET A 53 7.21 13.72 -7.68
CA MET A 53 6.03 13.40 -6.88
C MET A 53 4.72 13.80 -7.57
N GLN A 54 3.72 12.91 -7.52
CA GLN A 54 2.37 13.11 -8.04
C GLN A 54 1.32 12.64 -7.03
N CYS A 55 0.34 13.50 -6.75
CA CYS A 55 -0.89 13.10 -6.06
C CYS A 55 -1.82 12.41 -7.07
N VAL A 56 -2.18 11.15 -6.81
CA VAL A 56 -2.97 10.31 -7.75
C VAL A 56 -4.40 10.05 -7.27
N TYR A 57 -4.68 10.21 -5.98
CA TYR A 57 -6.02 10.13 -5.43
C TYR A 57 -6.15 11.01 -4.19
N LYS A 58 -7.24 11.76 -4.08
CA LYS A 58 -7.54 12.61 -2.92
C LYS A 58 -8.77 12.05 -2.21
N PHE A 59 -8.63 11.72 -0.93
CA PHE A 59 -9.77 11.29 -0.14
C PHE A 59 -10.69 12.50 0.11
N GLY A 60 -12.00 12.28 0.02
CA GLY A 60 -13.03 13.30 0.20
C GLY A 60 -13.95 12.97 1.37
N GLY A 61 -14.56 14.00 1.97
CA GLY A 61 -15.61 13.84 2.97
C GLY A 61 -16.80 14.71 2.59
N ALA A 62 -17.94 14.10 2.28
CA ALA A 62 -19.20 14.81 2.39
C ALA A 62 -19.46 15.06 3.88
N ALA A 63 -19.57 16.34 4.26
CA ALA A 63 -20.03 16.73 5.57
C ALA A 63 -21.34 16.00 5.91
N VAL A 64 -21.44 15.53 7.14
CA VAL A 64 -22.64 14.95 7.75
C VAL A 64 -23.90 15.71 7.30
N LYS A 65 -24.64 15.16 6.33
CA LYS A 65 -26.08 15.43 6.23
C LYS A 65 -26.75 14.30 6.98
N ASN A 66 -27.14 14.57 8.21
CA ASN A 66 -28.16 13.79 8.90
C ASN A 66 -29.38 13.72 7.99
N SER A 67 -29.57 12.61 7.27
CA SER A 67 -30.86 12.27 6.68
C SER A 67 -31.55 11.30 7.62
N ASN A 68 -32.25 11.88 8.60
CA ASN A 68 -33.62 11.41 8.80
C ASN A 68 -34.32 11.42 7.43
N TYR A 69 -35.24 10.48 7.22
CA TYR A 69 -36.19 10.37 6.10
C TYR A 69 -35.82 9.41 4.95
N THR A 70 -36.17 8.14 5.22
CA THR A 70 -36.94 7.19 4.38
C THR A 70 -37.32 7.53 2.93
N ASN A 71 -37.13 6.51 2.07
CA ASN A 71 -37.98 6.03 0.96
C ASN A 71 -38.12 6.89 -0.33
N LEU A 72 -37.73 6.35 -1.50
CA LEU A 72 -38.66 5.80 -2.53
C LEU A 72 -37.99 5.41 -3.87
N TYR A 73 -38.76 4.60 -4.60
CA TYR A 73 -38.54 3.71 -5.76
C TYR A 73 -38.24 4.35 -7.14
N GLU A 74 -37.73 3.51 -8.05
CA GLU A 74 -37.60 3.66 -9.53
C GLU A 74 -38.93 3.94 -10.27
N THR A 75 -38.84 4.60 -11.44
CA THR A 75 -39.52 4.17 -12.70
C THR A 75 -38.78 4.64 -13.97
N PRO A 76 -39.05 4.03 -15.15
CA PRO A 76 -38.22 4.06 -16.35
C PRO A 76 -38.73 5.02 -17.45
N TYR A 77 -37.81 5.39 -18.36
CA TYR A 77 -37.94 6.18 -19.61
C TYR A 77 -38.05 7.72 -19.56
N GLU A 78 -37.17 8.31 -20.37
CA GLU A 78 -37.08 9.64 -21.00
C GLU A 78 -36.93 10.92 -20.16
N GLU A 79 -35.72 11.48 -20.29
CA GLU A 79 -35.38 12.89 -20.40
C GLU A 79 -36.18 13.91 -19.57
N ARG A 80 -35.70 14.14 -18.34
CA ARG A 80 -35.48 15.45 -17.68
C ARG A 80 -35.34 15.26 -16.18
N LEU A 81 -34.17 15.56 -15.61
CA LEU A 81 -34.02 15.72 -14.16
C LEU A 81 -34.21 17.20 -13.80
N ASN A 82 -35.33 17.53 -13.14
CA ASN A 82 -35.48 18.81 -12.45
C ASN A 82 -35.04 18.61 -11.00
N MET A 83 -33.99 19.30 -10.56
CA MET A 83 -33.64 19.39 -9.14
C MET A 83 -34.04 20.76 -8.58
N ILE A 84 -34.87 20.77 -7.55
CA ILE A 84 -35.12 21.92 -6.69
C ILE A 84 -34.10 21.87 -5.56
N ASN A 85 -33.27 22.90 -5.39
CA ASN A 85 -32.57 23.14 -4.13
C ASN A 85 -33.40 24.14 -3.31
N PRO A 86 -33.84 23.82 -2.08
CA PRO A 86 -34.35 24.84 -1.18
C PRO A 86 -33.17 25.74 -0.77
N GLY A 87 -33.28 27.03 -1.07
CA GLY A 87 -32.33 28.03 -0.61
C GLY A 87 -32.16 27.98 0.91
N ASP A 88 -31.02 28.45 1.39
CA ASP A 88 -30.86 28.73 2.81
C ASP A 88 -31.83 29.86 3.26
N SER A 89 -31.88 30.07 4.56
CA SER A 89 -32.96 30.76 5.27
C SER A 89 -33.07 32.28 5.05
N SER A 90 -32.62 32.88 3.94
CA SER A 90 -32.79 34.34 3.75
C SER A 90 -32.84 34.96 2.33
N GLY A 91 -33.17 34.25 1.25
CA GLY A 91 -33.44 34.95 -0.03
C GLY A 91 -33.76 34.08 -1.26
N PRO A 92 -34.43 34.62 -2.31
CA PRO A 92 -35.07 33.81 -3.35
C PRO A 92 -34.09 33.23 -4.39
N SER A 93 -34.43 32.03 -4.87
CA SER A 93 -33.72 31.21 -5.84
C SER A 93 -33.57 31.88 -7.22
N VAL A 94 -32.38 31.76 -7.83
CA VAL A 94 -32.11 32.10 -9.24
C VAL A 94 -31.82 30.81 -10.00
N LEU A 95 -32.48 30.64 -11.15
CA LEU A 95 -32.31 29.54 -12.09
C LEU A 95 -31.05 29.77 -12.93
N TYR A 96 -30.15 28.78 -13.02
CA TYR A 96 -29.10 28.76 -14.04
C TYR A 96 -29.36 27.62 -15.03
N GLU A 97 -29.38 27.98 -16.31
CA GLU A 97 -29.26 27.06 -17.44
C GLU A 97 -27.76 26.98 -17.78
N ILE A 98 -27.14 25.81 -17.65
CA ILE A 98 -25.75 25.60 -18.05
C ILE A 98 -25.75 24.97 -19.44
N ASN A 99 -25.28 25.74 -20.43
CA ASN A 99 -24.91 25.24 -21.76
C ASN A 99 -23.61 24.42 -21.67
N LEU A 100 -23.58 23.27 -22.33
CA LEU A 100 -22.54 22.25 -22.23
C LEU A 100 -21.34 22.42 -23.18
N ASP A 101 -21.09 23.61 -23.72
CA ASP A 101 -20.15 23.76 -24.84
C ASP A 101 -18.71 24.16 -24.49
N ASP A 102 -18.29 24.19 -23.22
CA ASP A 102 -16.88 24.46 -22.87
C ASP A 102 -16.34 23.51 -21.79
N LEU A 103 -15.58 22.49 -22.24
CA LEU A 103 -14.64 21.72 -21.40
C LEU A 103 -13.41 22.60 -21.11
N PRO A 104 -12.79 22.56 -19.90
CA PRO A 104 -12.20 21.32 -19.38
C PRO A 104 -12.27 21.11 -17.85
N ILE A 105 -12.27 19.83 -17.47
CA ILE A 105 -11.65 19.14 -16.31
C ILE A 105 -12.51 17.89 -16.09
N THR A 106 -12.04 16.76 -16.61
CA THR A 106 -12.60 15.45 -16.27
C THR A 106 -12.13 15.07 -14.88
N SER A 107 -12.94 15.36 -13.87
CA SER A 107 -12.89 14.63 -12.60
C SER A 107 -13.42 13.22 -12.88
N LEU A 108 -12.51 12.28 -13.14
CA LEU A 108 -12.85 10.86 -13.21
C LEU A 108 -13.09 10.36 -11.78
N SER A 109 -14.37 10.14 -11.48
CA SER A 109 -14.97 9.61 -10.25
C SER A 109 -14.79 10.45 -8.97
N ASP A 110 -15.62 11.48 -8.83
CA ASP A 110 -16.06 11.95 -7.52
C ASP A 110 -17.24 11.08 -7.07
N LEU A 111 -16.95 9.97 -6.40
CA LEU A 111 -17.94 9.09 -5.77
C LEU A 111 -18.16 9.53 -4.32
N SER A 112 -18.58 10.77 -4.10
CA SER A 112 -18.93 11.26 -2.76
C SER A 112 -20.26 10.66 -2.26
N GLY A 113 -20.28 9.34 -2.08
CA GLY A 113 -21.23 8.64 -1.23
C GLY A 113 -20.67 8.59 0.20
N THR A 114 -21.56 8.46 1.19
CA THR A 114 -21.26 8.31 2.62
C THR A 114 -20.50 7.01 2.97
N GLU A 115 -19.81 6.40 2.01
CA GLU A 115 -19.16 5.09 2.06
C GLU A 115 -17.64 5.15 1.84
N ASP A 116 -17.09 6.28 1.37
CA ASP A 116 -15.65 6.42 1.13
C ASP A 116 -14.84 6.57 2.42
N GLY A 117 -13.59 6.09 2.38
CA GLY A 117 -12.66 6.13 3.50
C GLY A 117 -12.04 7.52 3.69
N THR A 118 -11.75 7.90 4.92
CA THR A 118 -11.01 9.14 5.25
C THR A 118 -9.97 8.91 6.33
N LEU A 119 -8.91 9.73 6.31
CA LEU A 119 -7.74 9.58 7.19
C LEU A 119 -7.03 8.24 6.97
N PRO A 120 -6.33 8.08 5.83
CA PRO A 120 -5.49 6.91 5.56
C PRO A 120 -4.53 6.64 6.72
N TYR A 121 -4.39 5.36 7.05
CA TYR A 121 -3.56 4.90 8.15
C TYR A 121 -2.91 3.57 7.83
N GLY A 122 -1.63 3.44 8.18
CA GLY A 122 -0.85 2.28 7.79
C GLY A 122 -0.28 2.44 6.38
N SER A 123 0.27 1.35 5.86
CA SER A 123 0.89 1.28 4.54
C SER A 123 -0.04 0.64 3.52
N LEU A 124 0.25 0.88 2.25
CA LEU A 124 -0.35 0.11 1.16
C LEU A 124 0.27 -1.29 1.09
N VAL A 125 -0.53 -2.30 0.73
CA VAL A 125 -0.07 -3.64 0.38
C VAL A 125 -0.51 -3.99 -1.03
N GLN A 126 0.39 -4.57 -1.84
CA GLN A 126 0.03 -5.03 -3.18
C GLN A 126 -0.55 -6.45 -3.13
N GLY A 127 -1.80 -6.58 -3.58
CA GLY A 127 -2.47 -7.86 -3.76
C GLY A 127 -1.93 -8.67 -4.93
N THR A 128 -2.30 -9.95 -5.02
CA THR A 128 -1.91 -10.84 -6.13
C THR A 128 -2.47 -10.42 -7.49
N ASN A 129 -3.52 -9.60 -7.48
CA ASN A 129 -4.16 -9.04 -8.67
C ASN A 129 -3.53 -7.71 -9.13
N GLY A 130 -2.38 -7.31 -8.56
CA GLY A 130 -1.66 -6.09 -8.92
C GLY A 130 -2.24 -4.80 -8.35
N LYS A 131 -3.38 -4.85 -7.66
CA LYS A 131 -4.00 -3.68 -7.03
C LYS A 131 -3.40 -3.40 -5.66
N LEU A 132 -3.58 -2.17 -5.20
CA LEU A 132 -3.13 -1.69 -3.89
C LEU A 132 -4.27 -1.72 -2.91
N TYR A 133 -4.01 -2.23 -1.72
CA TYR A 133 -4.97 -2.29 -0.63
C TYR A 133 -4.46 -1.47 0.55
N GLY A 134 -5.37 -0.83 1.25
CA GLY A 134 -5.04 -0.06 2.44
C GLY A 134 -6.25 0.12 3.33
N MET A 135 -6.08 0.91 4.38
CA MET A 135 -7.13 1.19 5.36
C MET A 135 -7.23 2.68 5.64
N THR A 136 -8.44 3.09 6.04
CA THR A 136 -8.68 4.43 6.56
C THR A 136 -9.30 4.34 7.96
N LYS A 137 -8.92 5.26 8.85
CA LYS A 137 -9.41 5.26 10.24
C LYS A 137 -10.89 5.63 10.36
N MET A 138 -11.38 6.41 9.42
CA MET A 138 -12.73 6.96 9.36
C MET A 138 -13.33 6.67 7.99
N GLY A 139 -14.63 6.91 7.85
CA GLY A 139 -15.42 6.50 6.67
C GLY A 139 -16.23 5.22 6.92
N GLY A 140 -17.03 4.87 5.92
CA GLY A 140 -18.06 3.84 6.03
C GLY A 140 -19.31 4.29 6.78
N GLN A 141 -20.35 3.45 6.79
CA GLN A 141 -21.70 3.82 7.28
C GLN A 141 -21.70 4.38 8.71
N TYR A 142 -20.91 3.80 9.60
CA TYR A 142 -20.81 4.21 11.01
C TYR A 142 -19.50 4.91 11.35
N ASN A 143 -18.72 5.32 10.33
CA ASN A 143 -17.44 5.98 10.53
C ASN A 143 -16.41 5.12 11.31
N TYR A 144 -16.48 3.80 11.15
CA TYR A 144 -15.57 2.84 11.79
C TYR A 144 -14.26 2.65 11.01
N GLY A 145 -14.16 3.24 9.82
CA GLY A 145 -13.08 3.02 8.87
C GLY A 145 -13.51 2.09 7.74
N VAL A 146 -12.68 2.00 6.71
CA VAL A 146 -12.86 1.05 5.60
C VAL A 146 -11.55 0.34 5.26
N ILE A 147 -11.68 -0.83 4.65
CA ILE A 147 -10.64 -1.45 3.84
C ILE A 147 -10.88 -0.98 2.40
N PHE A 148 -9.86 -0.43 1.74
CA PHE A 148 -9.98 0.01 0.36
C PHE A 148 -9.08 -0.77 -0.59
N GLU A 149 -9.49 -0.76 -1.86
CA GLU A 149 -8.79 -1.25 -3.03
C GLU A 149 -8.60 -0.07 -4.00
N PHE A 150 -7.37 0.13 -4.46
CA PHE A 150 -7.00 1.11 -5.47
C PHE A 150 -6.30 0.42 -6.64
N ASN A 151 -6.78 0.66 -7.86
CA ASN A 151 -6.15 0.13 -9.06
C ASN A 151 -5.16 1.16 -9.63
N PRO A 152 -3.83 0.91 -9.58
CA PRO A 152 -2.85 1.86 -10.08
C PRO A 152 -2.88 2.03 -11.62
N ASP A 153 -3.39 1.03 -12.37
CA ASP A 153 -3.49 1.11 -13.83
C ASP A 153 -4.67 1.99 -14.28
N SER A 154 -5.84 1.86 -13.63
CA SER A 154 -7.06 2.58 -14.02
C SER A 154 -7.39 3.77 -13.13
N LEU A 155 -6.61 4.00 -12.06
CA LEU A 155 -6.83 5.03 -11.04
C LEU A 155 -8.22 4.95 -10.38
N THR A 156 -8.76 3.73 -10.22
CA THR A 156 -10.10 3.51 -9.64
C THR A 156 -10.03 3.06 -8.20
N TYR A 157 -10.95 3.56 -7.37
CA TYR A 157 -11.07 3.27 -5.94
C TYR A 157 -12.34 2.44 -5.65
N LYS A 158 -12.24 1.51 -4.68
CA LYS A 158 -13.37 0.77 -4.09
C LYS A 158 -13.12 0.54 -2.60
N SER A 159 -14.16 0.38 -1.79
CA SER A 159 -13.98 0.05 -0.38
C SER A 159 -15.08 -0.82 0.23
N ILE A 160 -14.79 -1.40 1.38
CA ILE A 160 -15.72 -2.14 2.23
C ILE A 160 -15.60 -1.65 3.67
N SER A 161 -16.74 -1.41 4.32
CA SER A 161 -16.81 -0.95 5.71
C SER A 161 -16.61 -2.10 6.71
N PHE A 162 -16.02 -1.80 7.86
CA PHE A 162 -15.75 -2.78 8.94
C PHE A 162 -17.00 -3.27 9.69
N ASP A 163 -18.18 -2.74 9.36
CA ASP A 163 -19.48 -3.06 9.96
C ASP A 163 -20.17 -4.30 9.35
N ASN A 164 -19.67 -4.82 8.23
CA ASN A 164 -20.26 -5.94 7.49
C ASN A 164 -19.87 -7.35 8.01
N ALA A 165 -19.69 -7.56 9.34
CA ALA A 165 -19.41 -8.90 9.89
C ALA A 165 -19.95 -9.16 11.31
N GLY A 166 -19.88 -10.43 11.74
CA GLY A 166 -20.31 -10.88 13.07
C GLY A 166 -19.48 -10.30 14.23
N ILE A 167 -18.16 -10.13 14.04
CA ILE A 167 -17.30 -9.39 14.98
C ILE A 167 -16.89 -8.08 14.29
N VAL A 168 -17.39 -6.96 14.81
CA VAL A 168 -17.18 -5.63 14.24
C VAL A 168 -15.93 -4.99 14.81
N GLY A 169 -14.89 -4.85 13.99
CA GLY A 169 -13.71 -4.05 14.28
C GLY A 169 -13.97 -2.56 14.02
N ARG A 170 -13.20 -1.68 14.67
CA ARG A 170 -13.31 -0.22 14.51
C ARG A 170 -11.96 0.45 14.63
N THR A 171 -11.74 1.49 13.83
CA THR A 171 -10.46 2.23 13.79
C THR A 171 -9.32 1.26 13.46
N PRO A 172 -9.22 0.80 12.21
CA PRO A 172 -8.10 -0.03 11.77
C PRO A 172 -6.75 0.59 12.16
N SER A 173 -5.82 -0.27 12.53
CA SER A 173 -4.51 0.10 13.03
C SER A 173 -3.44 -0.82 12.44
N GLY A 174 -2.21 -0.33 12.35
CA GLY A 174 -1.14 -0.99 11.59
C GLY A 174 -1.42 -0.98 10.08
N SER A 175 -0.72 -1.85 9.36
CA SER A 175 -0.91 -2.11 7.94
C SER A 175 -1.58 -3.47 7.71
N LEU A 176 -2.19 -3.65 6.54
CA LEU A 176 -2.61 -4.97 6.08
C LEU A 176 -1.38 -5.82 5.74
N ILE A 177 -1.40 -7.10 6.10
CA ILE A 177 -0.45 -8.10 5.61
C ILE A 177 -1.13 -9.04 4.63
N LYS A 178 -0.47 -9.32 3.51
CA LYS A 178 -0.87 -10.41 2.61
C LYS A 178 -0.21 -11.69 3.10
N ALA A 179 -1.01 -12.65 3.54
CA ALA A 179 -0.52 -13.94 4.01
C ALA A 179 -0.33 -14.95 2.88
N SER A 180 0.36 -16.05 3.17
CA SER A 180 0.64 -17.18 2.27
C SER A 180 -0.62 -17.81 1.66
N ASN A 181 -1.74 -17.76 2.37
CA ASN A 181 -3.04 -18.22 1.91
C ASN A 181 -3.76 -17.23 0.97
N GLN A 182 -3.07 -16.17 0.53
CA GLN A 182 -3.52 -15.15 -0.42
C GLN A 182 -4.61 -14.21 0.09
N LYS A 183 -4.92 -14.25 1.38
CA LYS A 183 -5.84 -13.31 2.03
C LYS A 183 -5.07 -12.17 2.70
N LEU A 184 -5.78 -11.09 2.99
CA LEU A 184 -5.26 -9.96 3.74
C LEU A 184 -5.69 -10.08 5.21
N TYR A 185 -4.76 -9.82 6.13
CA TYR A 185 -5.04 -9.77 7.55
C TYR A 185 -4.67 -8.42 8.11
N GLY A 186 -5.37 -8.01 9.17
CA GLY A 186 -5.07 -6.78 9.88
C GLY A 186 -5.69 -6.77 11.26
N MET A 187 -5.53 -5.64 11.94
CA MET A 187 -6.09 -5.44 13.26
C MET A 187 -6.84 -4.12 13.35
N THR A 188 -7.76 -4.04 14.31
CA THR A 188 -8.43 -2.78 14.67
C THR A 188 -8.11 -2.42 16.11
N ALA A 189 -7.92 -1.13 16.40
CA ALA A 189 -7.59 -0.66 17.75
C ALA A 189 -8.78 -0.70 18.73
N SER A 190 -10.00 -0.74 18.19
CA SER A 190 -11.25 -0.79 18.94
C SER A 190 -12.28 -1.67 18.21
N GLY A 191 -13.49 -1.81 18.77
CA GLY A 191 -14.43 -2.84 18.35
C GLY A 191 -14.23 -4.18 19.06
N GLY A 192 -14.97 -5.21 18.64
CA GLY A 192 -15.14 -6.44 19.41
C GLY A 192 -16.05 -6.25 20.63
N MET A 193 -16.29 -7.33 21.38
CA MET A 193 -17.20 -7.37 22.53
C MET A 193 -16.75 -6.46 23.67
N ALA A 194 -15.42 -6.35 23.89
CA ALA A 194 -14.83 -5.56 24.96
C ALA A 194 -14.35 -4.17 24.50
N ASN A 195 -14.56 -3.83 23.22
CA ASN A 195 -14.03 -2.61 22.59
C ASN A 195 -12.49 -2.48 22.66
N TYR A 196 -11.77 -3.60 22.67
CA TYR A 196 -10.30 -3.64 22.74
C TYR A 196 -9.63 -3.97 21.41
N GLY A 197 -10.41 -4.13 20.34
CA GLY A 197 -9.90 -4.44 19.02
C GLY A 197 -10.15 -5.88 18.59
N VAL A 198 -9.90 -6.14 17.31
CA VAL A 198 -10.06 -7.47 16.71
C VAL A 198 -8.89 -7.77 15.79
N ILE A 199 -8.61 -9.05 15.56
CA ILE A 199 -7.90 -9.50 14.35
C ILE A 199 -8.96 -9.79 13.30
N PHE A 200 -8.72 -9.37 12.07
CA PHE A 200 -9.62 -9.60 10.96
C PHE A 200 -8.91 -10.18 9.74
N GLU A 201 -9.72 -10.76 8.87
CA GLU A 201 -9.37 -11.27 7.55
C GLU A 201 -10.20 -10.54 6.48
N TYR A 202 -9.59 -10.27 5.33
CA TYR A 202 -10.24 -9.83 4.11
C TYR A 202 -9.79 -10.71 2.94
N ASP A 203 -10.74 -11.21 2.16
CA ASP A 203 -10.48 -12.03 0.98
C ASP A 203 -10.65 -11.17 -0.30
N PRO A 204 -9.56 -10.83 -1.02
CA PRO A 204 -9.64 -10.04 -2.24
C PRO A 204 -10.37 -10.73 -3.41
N GLN A 205 -10.54 -12.06 -3.37
CA GLN A 205 -11.22 -12.80 -4.45
C GLN A 205 -12.73 -12.68 -4.34
N THR A 206 -13.25 -12.75 -3.11
CA THR A 206 -14.69 -12.71 -2.81
C THR A 206 -15.16 -11.33 -2.33
N ASN A 207 -14.23 -10.41 -2.07
CA ASN A 207 -14.48 -9.10 -1.46
C ASN A 207 -15.19 -9.20 -0.10
N SER A 208 -14.81 -10.17 0.73
CA SER A 208 -15.44 -10.43 2.02
C SER A 208 -14.53 -10.11 3.19
N TYR A 209 -15.08 -9.43 4.21
CA TYR A 209 -14.44 -9.14 5.50
C TYR A 209 -14.98 -10.08 6.60
N SER A 210 -14.11 -10.50 7.52
CA SER A 210 -14.49 -11.27 8.71
C SER A 210 -13.60 -10.92 9.91
N GLY A 211 -14.20 -10.64 11.07
CA GLY A 211 -13.45 -10.60 12.33
C GLY A 211 -13.20 -12.02 12.85
N ILE A 212 -11.94 -12.38 13.05
CA ILE A 212 -11.49 -13.77 13.33
C ILE A 212 -10.99 -13.99 14.76
N PHE A 213 -10.70 -12.91 15.50
CA PHE A 213 -10.35 -12.98 16.92
C PHE A 213 -10.75 -11.69 17.64
N ASP A 214 -11.29 -11.81 18.86
CA ASP A 214 -11.70 -10.69 19.71
C ASP A 214 -10.77 -10.56 20.91
N PHE A 215 -10.16 -9.39 21.07
CA PHE A 215 -9.33 -9.11 22.23
C PHE A 215 -10.24 -8.87 23.46
N VAL A 216 -10.29 -9.84 24.37
CA VAL A 216 -11.09 -9.76 25.60
C VAL A 216 -10.24 -9.75 26.85
N ASN A 217 -10.76 -9.15 27.93
CA ASN A 217 -10.23 -9.13 29.31
C ASN A 217 -8.85 -8.42 29.50
N SER A 218 -8.37 -8.35 30.75
CA SER A 218 -7.09 -7.70 31.11
C SER A 218 -5.87 -8.62 31.02
N ALA A 219 -6.07 -9.94 30.99
CA ALA A 219 -4.99 -10.92 30.82
C ALA A 219 -4.58 -11.10 29.35
N GLY A 220 -5.47 -10.79 28.42
CA GLY A 220 -5.22 -10.66 26.98
C GLY A 220 -4.68 -9.28 26.59
N GLY A 221 -4.41 -9.12 25.29
CA GLY A 221 -3.95 -7.85 24.71
C GLY A 221 -5.09 -6.85 24.51
N LYS A 222 -4.76 -5.57 24.40
CA LYS A 222 -5.72 -4.48 24.13
C LYS A 222 -5.14 -3.43 23.20
N THR A 223 -5.98 -2.89 22.32
CA THR A 223 -5.64 -1.79 21.42
C THR A 223 -4.39 -2.13 20.61
N PRO A 224 -4.46 -3.15 19.73
CA PRO A 224 -3.35 -3.42 18.82
C PRO A 224 -3.09 -2.17 17.97
N GLU A 225 -1.86 -1.65 18.00
CA GLU A 225 -1.42 -0.50 17.19
C GLU A 225 -0.22 -0.86 16.29
N SER A 226 0.12 -2.16 16.17
CA SER A 226 1.14 -2.70 15.26
C SER A 226 0.50 -3.32 14.01
N SER A 227 1.31 -3.65 13.00
CA SER A 227 0.89 -4.60 11.96
C SER A 227 1.12 -6.04 12.44
N LEU A 228 0.53 -7.00 11.73
CA LEU A 228 0.84 -8.43 11.88
C LEU A 228 2.05 -8.79 11.01
N LEU A 229 2.78 -9.82 11.43
CA LEU A 229 3.86 -10.47 10.68
C LEU A 229 3.51 -11.94 10.50
N GLU A 230 3.60 -12.48 9.28
CA GLU A 230 3.45 -13.91 9.05
C GLU A 230 4.83 -14.60 9.08
N VAL A 231 4.98 -15.61 9.94
CA VAL A 231 6.15 -16.51 9.94
C VAL A 231 5.66 -17.94 10.10
N ASN A 232 6.12 -18.85 9.23
CA ASN A 232 5.69 -20.25 9.23
C ASN A 232 4.16 -20.41 9.25
N GLU A 233 3.46 -19.67 8.38
CA GLU A 233 1.98 -19.68 8.23
C GLU A 233 1.19 -19.20 9.47
N LYS A 234 1.88 -18.64 10.47
CA LYS A 234 1.28 -18.08 11.68
C LYS A 234 1.47 -16.57 11.74
N LEU A 235 0.49 -15.89 12.30
CA LEU A 235 0.47 -14.43 12.45
C LEU A 235 0.97 -14.03 13.83
N TYR A 236 2.04 -13.26 13.88
CA TYR A 236 2.59 -12.68 15.09
C TYR A 236 2.22 -11.20 15.15
N GLY A 237 1.93 -10.71 16.35
CA GLY A 237 1.56 -9.33 16.54
C GLY A 237 1.75 -8.87 17.98
N MET A 238 1.55 -7.58 18.19
CA MET A 238 1.66 -6.96 19.49
C MET A 238 0.44 -6.12 19.82
N THR A 239 0.17 -5.97 21.11
CA THR A 239 -0.82 -5.01 21.59
C THR A 239 -0.16 -3.93 22.43
N LYS A 240 -0.68 -2.71 22.34
CA LYS A 240 -0.12 -1.56 23.07
C LYS A 240 -0.40 -1.65 24.57
N TYR A 241 -1.57 -2.13 24.94
CA TYR A 241 -2.02 -2.29 26.33
C TYR A 241 -2.48 -3.72 26.58
N GLY A 242 -2.95 -3.98 27.81
CA GLY A 242 -3.29 -5.32 28.26
C GLY A 242 -2.09 -6.10 28.79
N GLY A 243 -2.30 -7.39 29.01
CA GLY A 243 -1.36 -8.22 29.74
C GLY A 243 -1.29 -7.90 31.24
N THR A 244 -0.45 -8.63 31.95
CA THR A 244 -0.38 -8.61 33.43
C THR A 244 -0.13 -7.21 34.02
N ASN A 245 0.67 -6.38 33.34
CA ASN A 245 1.04 -5.03 33.81
C ASN A 245 0.43 -3.89 32.98
N ASN A 246 -0.55 -4.20 32.12
CA ASN A 246 -1.11 -3.26 31.15
C ASN A 246 -0.05 -2.59 30.23
N CYS A 247 1.09 -3.23 30.03
CA CYS A 247 2.22 -2.73 29.23
C CYS A 247 2.22 -3.27 27.80
N GLY A 248 1.23 -4.10 27.43
CA GLY A 248 1.15 -4.77 26.13
C GLY A 248 1.52 -6.24 26.18
N ILE A 249 1.24 -6.95 25.09
CA ILE A 249 1.64 -8.36 24.91
C ILE A 249 2.25 -8.59 23.53
N LEU A 250 3.09 -9.62 23.42
CA LEU A 250 3.44 -10.29 22.16
C LEU A 250 2.56 -11.54 22.04
N PHE A 251 2.01 -11.79 20.86
CA PHE A 251 1.14 -12.94 20.62
C PHE A 251 1.40 -13.62 19.27
N GLU A 252 0.90 -14.84 19.17
CA GLU A 252 0.76 -15.65 17.96
C GLU A 252 -0.71 -15.96 17.72
N TYR A 253 -1.13 -15.99 16.46
CA TYR A 253 -2.41 -16.48 16.00
C TYR A 253 -2.20 -17.41 14.81
N ASP A 254 -2.79 -18.60 14.85
CA ASP A 254 -2.76 -19.58 13.77
C ASP A 254 -4.07 -19.49 12.96
N PRO A 255 -4.06 -18.99 11.71
CA PRO A 255 -5.25 -18.90 10.87
C PRO A 255 -5.86 -20.26 10.51
N ALA A 256 -5.08 -21.34 10.47
CA ALA A 256 -5.56 -22.66 10.10
C ALA A 256 -6.34 -23.33 11.24
N SER A 257 -5.88 -23.17 12.48
CA SER A 257 -6.53 -23.75 13.67
C SER A 257 -7.39 -22.76 14.47
N SER A 258 -7.36 -21.47 14.13
CA SER A 258 -8.00 -20.38 14.88
C SER A 258 -7.53 -20.28 16.34
N VAL A 259 -6.28 -20.69 16.62
CA VAL A 259 -5.70 -20.68 17.97
C VAL A 259 -4.92 -19.40 18.21
N PHE A 260 -5.17 -18.76 19.36
CA PHE A 260 -4.43 -17.59 19.84
C PHE A 260 -3.55 -17.99 21.03
N ILE A 261 -2.29 -17.56 21.02
CA ILE A 261 -1.31 -17.79 22.08
C ILE A 261 -0.67 -16.48 22.49
N LYS A 262 -0.71 -16.15 23.79
CA LYS A 262 0.10 -15.07 24.35
C LYS A 262 1.52 -15.59 24.59
N LEU A 263 2.51 -14.95 23.97
CA LEU A 263 3.92 -15.34 24.01
C LEU A 263 4.70 -14.59 25.10
N HIS A 264 4.40 -13.31 25.32
CA HIS A 264 5.09 -12.48 26.31
C HIS A 264 4.17 -11.41 26.91
N ASP A 265 4.28 -11.19 28.22
CA ASP A 265 3.73 -10.03 28.92
C ASP A 265 4.84 -8.98 29.09
N PHE A 266 4.67 -7.83 28.45
CA PHE A 266 5.60 -6.71 28.62
C PHE A 266 5.53 -6.12 30.05
N THR A 267 6.62 -5.48 30.47
CA THR A 267 6.76 -4.81 31.76
C THR A 267 7.49 -3.50 31.56
N THR A 268 7.37 -2.54 32.48
CA THR A 268 8.14 -1.28 32.38
C THR A 268 9.65 -1.51 32.20
N SER A 269 10.20 -2.61 32.72
CA SER A 269 11.62 -2.97 32.60
C SER A 269 12.00 -3.62 31.26
N SER A 270 11.12 -4.43 30.67
CA SER A 270 11.32 -5.06 29.36
C SER A 270 10.90 -4.14 28.20
N GLY A 271 10.12 -3.10 28.48
CA GLY A 271 9.55 -2.19 27.49
C GLY A 271 8.04 -2.14 27.63
N SER A 272 7.42 -1.02 27.29
CA SER A 272 5.98 -0.80 27.42
C SER A 272 5.42 -0.06 26.21
N SER A 273 4.13 -0.29 25.92
CA SER A 273 3.47 0.21 24.72
C SER A 273 4.23 -0.21 23.44
N PRO A 274 4.33 -1.53 23.15
CA PRO A 274 4.84 -2.02 21.88
C PRO A 274 4.24 -1.25 20.71
N TYR A 275 5.10 -0.80 19.79
CA TYR A 275 4.71 0.05 18.69
C TYR A 275 5.53 -0.28 17.45
N GLY A 276 4.91 -0.16 16.27
CA GLY A 276 5.50 -0.66 15.03
C GLY A 276 5.32 -2.17 14.88
N SER A 277 5.67 -2.71 13.71
CA SER A 277 5.50 -4.13 13.38
C SER A 277 6.74 -4.93 13.79
N LEU A 278 6.56 -6.23 14.01
CA LEU A 278 7.68 -7.17 14.12
C LEU A 278 8.35 -7.35 12.76
N ILE A 279 9.64 -7.69 12.77
CA ILE A 279 10.39 -8.15 11.59
C ILE A 279 11.06 -9.48 11.91
N GLU A 280 10.96 -10.46 11.01
CA GLU A 280 11.83 -11.62 11.02
C GLU A 280 13.16 -11.23 10.36
N ALA A 281 14.25 -11.24 11.11
CA ALA A 281 15.58 -10.92 10.59
C ALA A 281 16.27 -12.17 10.04
N SER A 282 17.38 -11.96 9.33
CA SER A 282 18.16 -13.03 8.66
C SER A 282 18.74 -14.10 9.59
N ASP A 283 18.75 -13.87 10.90
CA ASP A 283 19.14 -14.87 11.91
C ASP A 283 17.96 -15.77 12.36
N GLY A 284 16.77 -15.59 11.77
CA GLY A 284 15.58 -16.40 12.01
C GLY A 284 14.79 -16.00 13.25
N LYS A 285 15.04 -14.81 13.80
CA LYS A 285 14.38 -14.30 15.01
C LYS A 285 13.50 -13.11 14.73
N LEU A 286 12.53 -12.89 15.61
CA LEU A 286 11.66 -11.72 15.52
C LEU A 286 12.27 -10.56 16.29
N TYR A 287 12.32 -9.40 15.68
CA TYR A 287 12.71 -8.15 16.33
C TYR A 287 11.54 -7.19 16.38
N GLY A 288 11.47 -6.42 17.47
CA GLY A 288 10.41 -5.44 17.66
C GLY A 288 10.85 -4.29 18.56
N LEU A 289 9.97 -3.29 18.64
CA LEU A 289 10.20 -2.06 19.38
C LEU A 289 9.10 -1.83 20.41
N THR A 290 9.47 -1.21 21.52
CA THR A 290 8.52 -0.61 22.45
C THR A 290 8.69 0.90 22.46
N LYS A 291 7.57 1.63 22.43
CA LYS A 291 7.59 3.09 22.42
C LYS A 291 8.11 3.68 23.74
N SER A 292 7.88 2.98 24.84
CA SER A 292 8.21 3.45 26.19
C SER A 292 8.81 2.34 27.04
N GLY A 293 9.13 2.65 28.29
CA GLY A 293 9.76 1.72 29.23
C GLY A 293 11.27 1.60 28.98
N GLY A 294 11.86 0.54 29.51
CA GLY A 294 13.31 0.43 29.60
C GLY A 294 13.90 1.29 30.71
N SER A 295 15.24 1.29 30.82
CA SER A 295 15.95 1.99 31.91
C SER A 295 15.79 3.51 31.89
N HIS A 296 15.55 4.11 30.72
CA HIS A 296 15.35 5.56 30.56
C HIS A 296 13.89 5.96 30.30
N GLY A 297 12.97 4.99 30.21
CA GLY A 297 11.59 5.24 29.80
C GLY A 297 11.40 5.56 28.31
N SER A 298 12.48 5.61 27.52
CA SER A 298 12.49 6.05 26.13
C SER A 298 12.17 4.96 25.10
N GLY A 299 11.89 3.72 25.53
CA GLY A 299 11.61 2.59 24.65
C GLY A 299 12.71 1.53 24.64
N THR A 300 12.44 0.40 24.00
CA THR A 300 13.37 -0.73 23.90
C THR A 300 13.37 -1.34 22.51
N LEU A 301 14.49 -1.95 22.12
CA LEU A 301 14.56 -2.92 21.03
C LEU A 301 14.71 -4.30 21.66
N PHE A 302 13.88 -5.24 21.22
CA PHE A 302 13.89 -6.62 21.72
C PHE A 302 13.98 -7.62 20.58
N GLU A 303 14.31 -8.85 20.96
CA GLU A 303 14.38 -10.04 20.14
C GLU A 303 13.48 -11.12 20.73
N PHE A 304 12.84 -11.93 19.89
CA PHE A 304 12.09 -13.11 20.27
C PHE A 304 12.53 -14.29 19.40
N ASP A 305 13.01 -15.34 20.06
CA ASP A 305 13.49 -16.56 19.41
C ASP A 305 12.31 -17.55 19.22
N LEU A 306 12.00 -17.83 17.95
CA LEU A 306 10.91 -18.72 17.57
C LEU A 306 11.18 -20.19 17.92
N SER A 307 12.44 -20.58 18.10
CA SER A 307 12.82 -21.99 18.31
C SER A 307 12.54 -22.46 19.73
N ASP A 308 12.64 -21.57 20.72
CA ASP A 308 12.45 -21.88 22.14
C ASP A 308 11.45 -20.95 22.86
N SER A 309 10.81 -20.04 22.12
CA SER A 309 9.88 -19.02 22.64
C SER A 309 10.50 -18.03 23.63
N THR A 310 11.79 -17.72 23.50
CA THR A 310 12.48 -16.81 24.44
C THR A 310 12.43 -15.35 24.00
N TYR A 311 11.98 -14.49 24.91
CA TYR A 311 12.10 -13.03 24.79
C TYR A 311 13.42 -12.52 25.37
N THR A 312 14.12 -11.65 24.64
CA THR A 312 15.34 -10.96 25.10
C THR A 312 15.30 -9.47 24.79
N LYS A 313 15.41 -8.61 25.82
CA LYS A 313 15.64 -7.17 25.61
C LYS A 313 17.09 -6.95 25.15
N LYS A 314 17.28 -6.23 24.04
CA LYS A 314 18.60 -5.99 23.43
C LYS A 314 19.13 -4.58 23.73
N ILE A 315 18.28 -3.57 23.58
CA ILE A 315 18.64 -2.16 23.75
C ILE A 315 17.62 -1.46 24.64
N ASP A 316 18.10 -0.63 25.56
CA ASP A 316 17.32 0.45 26.14
C ASP A 316 17.67 1.73 25.36
N PHE A 317 16.68 2.35 24.73
CA PHE A 317 16.87 3.64 24.11
C PHE A 317 17.11 4.71 25.20
N ASP A 318 17.85 5.76 24.84
CA ASP A 318 17.98 6.99 25.60
C ASP A 318 17.72 8.22 24.72
N GLU A 319 17.10 9.24 25.32
CA GLU A 319 16.66 10.43 24.60
C GLU A 319 17.77 11.17 23.85
N THR A 320 19.02 11.10 24.31
CA THR A 320 20.10 11.95 23.78
C THR A 320 20.85 11.28 22.64
N ASN A 321 21.26 10.02 22.82
CA ASN A 321 22.18 9.35 21.89
C ASN A 321 21.44 8.53 20.85
N THR A 322 20.42 7.77 21.25
CA THR A 322 19.70 6.83 20.37
C THR A 322 18.30 7.28 20.01
N GLY A 323 17.85 8.42 20.53
CA GLY A 323 16.49 8.92 20.37
C GLY A 323 15.48 8.24 21.29
N SER A 324 14.23 8.71 21.27
CA SER A 324 13.15 8.24 22.12
C SER A 324 11.83 8.07 21.36
N GLU A 325 10.95 7.25 21.94
CA GLU A 325 9.67 6.89 21.33
C GLU A 325 9.83 6.28 19.93
N PRO A 326 10.49 5.11 19.79
CA PRO A 326 10.46 4.35 18.54
C PRO A 326 9.02 4.15 18.07
N SER A 327 8.69 4.65 16.87
CA SER A 327 7.30 4.82 16.38
C SER A 327 7.03 4.16 15.02
N GLY A 328 8.06 3.64 14.37
CA GLY A 328 7.98 2.90 13.11
C GLY A 328 8.26 1.40 13.27
N SER A 329 8.18 0.66 12.17
CA SER A 329 8.70 -0.73 12.12
C SER A 329 10.18 -0.72 11.76
N LEU A 330 10.89 -1.77 12.18
CA LEU A 330 12.26 -2.02 11.73
C LEU A 330 12.27 -2.50 10.28
N ILE A 331 13.33 -2.18 9.54
CA ILE A 331 13.65 -2.80 8.25
C ILE A 331 15.04 -3.44 8.34
N GLN A 332 15.21 -4.65 7.81
CA GLN A 332 16.54 -5.22 7.59
C GLN A 332 17.04 -4.77 6.23
N GLY A 333 18.11 -3.97 6.22
CA GLY A 333 18.74 -3.55 4.98
C GLY A 333 19.47 -4.71 4.30
N SER A 334 19.74 -4.56 3.00
CA SER A 334 20.54 -5.51 2.19
C SER A 334 21.94 -5.78 2.74
N ASN A 335 22.45 -4.92 3.63
CA ASN A 335 23.71 -5.13 4.35
C ASN A 335 23.56 -5.96 5.66
N GLY A 336 22.37 -6.51 5.92
CA GLY A 336 22.09 -7.41 7.03
C GLY A 336 21.81 -6.73 8.37
N LYS A 337 21.85 -5.39 8.45
CA LYS A 337 21.58 -4.63 9.68
C LYS A 337 20.12 -4.17 9.76
N LEU A 338 19.63 -3.94 10.97
CA LEU A 338 18.29 -3.39 11.19
C LEU A 338 18.35 -1.86 11.23
N TYR A 339 17.35 -1.20 10.68
CA TYR A 339 17.21 0.25 10.72
C TYR A 339 15.82 0.60 11.23
N GLY A 340 15.72 1.72 11.93
CA GLY A 340 14.46 2.22 12.43
C GLY A 340 14.49 3.72 12.72
N LEU A 341 13.34 4.24 13.10
CA LEU A 341 13.12 5.65 13.35
C LEU A 341 12.58 5.85 14.77
N THR A 342 13.03 6.90 15.44
CA THR A 342 12.45 7.37 16.70
C THR A 342 11.66 8.65 16.47
N LEU A 343 10.48 8.76 17.07
CA LEU A 343 9.64 9.95 16.92
C LEU A 343 10.30 11.19 17.52
N ALA A 344 11.04 11.03 18.62
CA ALA A 344 11.60 12.11 19.39
C ALA A 344 13.04 11.81 19.81
N GLY A 345 13.64 12.74 20.57
CA GLY A 345 15.02 12.65 21.04
C GLY A 345 16.05 12.95 19.94
N GLY A 346 17.28 12.51 20.17
CA GLY A 346 18.44 12.92 19.40
C GLY A 346 18.89 14.34 19.73
N GLN A 347 19.93 14.80 19.03
CA GLN A 347 20.56 16.10 19.28
C GLN A 347 19.59 17.30 19.26
N ASN A 348 18.56 17.25 18.40
CA ASN A 348 17.60 18.33 18.23
C ASN A 348 16.24 18.04 18.91
N GLY A 349 16.07 16.87 19.54
CA GLY A 349 14.79 16.43 20.10
C GLY A 349 13.72 16.09 19.07
N MET A 350 14.07 15.97 17.79
CA MET A 350 13.15 15.83 16.66
C MET A 350 13.13 14.42 16.05
N GLY A 351 13.74 13.43 16.71
CA GLY A 351 13.83 12.06 16.25
C GLY A 351 15.17 11.72 15.61
N VAL A 352 15.45 10.43 15.49
CA VAL A 352 16.66 9.91 14.84
C VAL A 352 16.35 8.77 13.86
N LEU A 353 17.23 8.62 12.87
CA LEU A 353 17.45 7.37 12.15
C LEU A 353 18.53 6.59 12.88
N PHE A 354 18.23 5.35 13.29
CA PHE A 354 19.21 4.47 13.94
C PHE A 354 19.44 3.21 13.11
N GLU A 355 20.60 2.59 13.36
CA GLU A 355 21.03 1.29 12.86
C GLU A 355 21.31 0.37 14.03
N TYR A 356 20.94 -0.90 13.94
CA TYR A 356 21.29 -1.96 14.87
C TYR A 356 21.99 -3.10 14.15
N ASP A 357 23.22 -3.39 14.55
CA ASP A 357 24.01 -4.53 14.08
C ASP A 357 23.65 -5.77 14.90
N ILE A 358 22.89 -6.68 14.28
CA ILE A 358 22.43 -7.93 14.90
C ILE A 358 23.60 -8.76 15.42
N ASN A 359 24.68 -8.86 14.65
CA ASN A 359 25.81 -9.75 14.96
C ASN A 359 26.63 -9.24 16.14
N ASN A 360 26.80 -7.92 16.24
CA ASN A 360 27.60 -7.29 17.29
C ASN A 360 26.75 -6.79 18.47
N SER A 361 25.42 -6.80 18.35
CA SER A 361 24.48 -6.21 19.32
C SER A 361 24.77 -4.74 19.63
N ILE A 362 25.07 -3.95 18.59
CA ILE A 362 25.41 -2.52 18.71
C ILE A 362 24.34 -1.68 18.03
N ILE A 363 23.85 -0.64 18.72
CA ILE A 363 23.01 0.41 18.13
C ILE A 363 23.84 1.66 17.82
N SER A 364 23.57 2.30 16.68
CA SER A 364 24.22 3.54 16.24
C SER A 364 23.19 4.55 15.76
N ASN A 365 23.31 5.80 16.17
CA ASN A 365 22.57 6.91 15.59
C ASN A 365 23.22 7.30 14.25
N LYS A 366 22.45 7.21 13.17
CA LYS A 366 22.92 7.51 11.80
C LYS A 366 22.55 8.92 11.36
N PHE A 367 21.46 9.47 11.88
CA PHE A 367 21.03 10.81 11.52
C PHE A 367 20.12 11.43 12.59
N ASN A 368 20.35 12.70 12.91
CA ASN A 368 19.47 13.49 13.77
C ASN A 368 18.63 14.43 12.90
N PHE A 369 17.31 14.29 12.95
CA PHE A 369 16.40 15.18 12.22
C PHE A 369 16.49 16.61 12.77
N ASP A 370 16.30 17.62 11.91
CA ASP A 370 16.58 19.03 12.21
C ASP A 370 15.43 20.00 11.87
N GLY A 371 14.27 19.46 11.51
CA GLY A 371 13.08 20.26 11.20
C GLY A 371 13.06 20.73 9.76
N THR A 372 13.51 21.96 9.49
CA THR A 372 13.27 22.60 8.19
C THR A 372 14.02 21.93 7.04
N SER A 373 15.25 21.45 7.26
CA SER A 373 16.09 20.93 6.18
C SER A 373 15.78 19.46 5.87
N HIS A 374 15.48 18.64 6.88
CA HIS A 374 15.31 17.19 6.73
C HIS A 374 14.04 16.61 7.34
N GLY A 375 13.12 17.45 7.81
CA GLY A 375 11.90 17.04 8.50
C GLY A 375 12.09 16.86 10.01
N SER A 376 10.99 16.56 10.70
CA SER A 376 10.96 16.26 12.13
C SER A 376 9.87 15.25 12.45
N TYR A 377 10.05 14.55 13.58
CA TYR A 377 9.10 13.57 14.09
C TYR A 377 8.76 12.49 13.06
N PRO A 378 9.76 11.69 12.63
CA PRO A 378 9.52 10.55 11.74
C PRO A 378 8.53 9.60 12.42
N ASN A 379 7.39 9.41 11.77
CA ASN A 379 6.26 8.67 12.32
C ASN A 379 5.76 7.66 11.29
N GLY A 380 6.61 6.70 10.94
CA GLY A 380 6.40 5.74 9.88
C GLY A 380 7.58 4.76 9.80
N SER A 381 7.54 3.84 8.85
CA SER A 381 8.64 2.89 8.62
C SER A 381 9.49 3.33 7.42
N LEU A 382 10.73 2.86 7.37
CA LEU A 382 11.57 2.96 6.18
C LEU A 382 11.17 1.89 5.15
N MET A 383 11.43 2.18 3.88
CA MET A 383 11.38 1.22 2.78
C MET A 383 12.72 1.23 2.06
N GLN A 384 13.38 0.08 1.91
CA GLN A 384 14.53 -0.04 1.04
C GLN A 384 14.04 -0.32 -0.39
N ALA A 385 14.39 0.54 -1.33
CA ALA A 385 14.07 0.36 -2.74
C ALA A 385 15.12 -0.52 -3.45
N ALA A 386 14.84 -0.96 -4.67
CA ALA A 386 15.71 -1.78 -5.51
C ALA A 386 17.05 -1.11 -5.83
N ASN A 387 17.11 0.23 -5.78
CA ASN A 387 18.34 1.00 -5.91
C ASN A 387 19.27 0.91 -4.67
N GLY A 388 18.86 0.19 -3.62
CA GLY A 388 19.63 -0.05 -2.39
C GLY A 388 19.50 1.05 -1.34
N LYS A 389 18.84 2.16 -1.65
CA LYS A 389 18.60 3.26 -0.73
C LYS A 389 17.32 3.07 0.07
N MET A 390 17.26 3.73 1.23
CA MET A 390 16.10 3.69 2.11
C MET A 390 15.32 5.00 2.03
N TYR A 391 14.01 4.92 1.91
CA TYR A 391 13.12 6.07 1.86
C TYR A 391 12.22 6.08 3.09
N GLY A 392 11.98 7.27 3.63
CA GLY A 392 11.14 7.44 4.81
C GLY A 392 10.37 8.76 4.77
N LEU A 393 9.44 8.88 5.72
CA LEU A 393 8.53 10.01 5.84
C LEU A 393 8.62 10.62 7.24
N THR A 394 8.54 11.95 7.30
CA THR A 394 8.36 12.71 8.54
C THR A 394 6.99 13.36 8.57
N ASN A 395 6.35 13.44 9.74
CA ASN A 395 4.98 13.98 9.83
C ASN A 395 4.95 15.53 9.94
N ARG A 396 6.11 16.14 10.18
CA ARG A 396 6.36 17.57 10.41
C ARG A 396 7.73 17.97 9.87
N GLY A 397 8.04 19.26 9.97
CA GLY A 397 9.23 19.86 9.38
C GLY A 397 9.07 20.10 7.88
N GLY A 398 10.19 20.35 7.21
CA GLY A 398 10.19 20.91 5.86
C GLY A 398 9.80 22.39 5.84
N ASN A 399 9.58 22.93 4.65
CA ASN A 399 9.35 24.36 4.45
C ASN A 399 8.05 24.88 5.11
N SER A 400 7.05 24.02 5.26
CA SER A 400 5.71 24.37 5.77
C SER A 400 5.34 23.69 7.09
N ASP A 401 6.27 22.99 7.74
CA ASP A 401 6.00 22.11 8.89
C ASP A 401 4.95 21.02 8.61
N LEU A 402 4.86 20.56 7.35
CA LEU A 402 3.86 19.61 6.86
C LEU A 402 4.41 18.20 6.60
N GLY A 403 5.70 17.99 6.88
CA GLY A 403 6.38 16.72 6.65
C GLY A 403 7.25 16.73 5.40
N VAL A 404 8.21 15.80 5.35
CA VAL A 404 9.06 15.57 4.18
C VAL A 404 9.16 14.09 3.85
N MET A 405 9.43 13.80 2.58
CA MET A 405 10.02 12.54 2.17
C MET A 405 11.55 12.69 2.12
N PHE A 406 12.27 11.73 2.69
CA PHE A 406 13.72 11.70 2.70
C PHE A 406 14.26 10.36 2.18
N GLU A 407 15.50 10.40 1.71
CA GLU A 407 16.31 9.28 1.26
C GLU A 407 17.51 9.13 2.21
N TYR A 408 17.87 7.90 2.55
CA TYR A 408 19.10 7.53 3.23
C TYR A 408 19.85 6.50 2.40
N ASP A 409 21.12 6.76 2.12
CA ASP A 409 21.99 5.82 1.44
C ASP A 409 22.91 5.12 2.46
N PRO A 410 22.68 3.83 2.77
CA PRO A 410 23.52 3.10 3.72
C PRO A 410 24.95 2.86 3.23
N ALA A 411 25.24 3.02 1.94
CA ALA A 411 26.59 2.87 1.40
C ALA A 411 27.46 4.11 1.64
N THR A 412 26.85 5.30 1.61
CA THR A 412 27.54 6.59 1.82
C THR A 412 27.25 7.20 3.20
N GLU A 413 26.30 6.64 3.94
CA GLU A 413 25.77 7.14 5.21
C GLU A 413 25.23 8.58 5.11
N THR A 414 24.60 8.91 3.98
CA THR A 414 24.06 10.25 3.72
C THR A 414 22.54 10.27 3.72
N VAL A 415 21.97 11.39 4.18
CA VAL A 415 20.52 11.67 4.11
C VAL A 415 20.27 12.84 3.18
N ILE A 416 19.27 12.72 2.32
CA ILE A 416 18.82 13.75 1.37
C ILE A 416 17.31 13.94 1.50
N LYS A 417 16.87 15.20 1.61
CA LYS A 417 15.44 15.53 1.50
C LYS A 417 15.01 15.44 0.02
N LYS A 418 13.95 14.67 -0.25
CA LYS A 418 13.41 14.41 -1.59
C LYS A 418 12.20 15.28 -1.92
N TYR A 419 11.33 15.49 -0.93
CA TYR A 419 10.08 16.24 -1.15
C TYR A 419 9.59 16.95 0.10
N ASP A 420 9.11 18.20 -0.03
CA ASP A 420 8.38 18.93 1.00
C ASP A 420 6.86 18.80 0.78
N PHE A 421 6.13 18.23 1.73
CA PHE A 421 4.68 18.08 1.63
C PHE A 421 3.92 19.42 1.74
N SER A 422 2.72 19.46 1.18
CA SER A 422 1.91 20.67 1.01
C SER A 422 0.43 20.40 1.30
N ASP A 423 -0.39 21.43 1.46
CA ASP A 423 -1.84 21.23 1.59
C ASP A 423 -2.47 20.60 0.34
N SER A 424 -1.95 20.86 -0.86
CA SER A 424 -2.52 20.37 -2.13
C SER A 424 -2.17 18.92 -2.45
N ASP A 425 -0.99 18.47 -2.00
CA ASP A 425 -0.40 17.19 -2.41
C ASP A 425 -0.31 16.19 -1.24
N GLY A 426 -1.00 16.49 -0.15
CA GLY A 426 -1.00 15.68 1.06
C GLY A 426 0.00 16.20 2.11
N LYS A 427 -0.37 16.08 3.39
CA LYS A 427 0.43 16.52 4.53
C LYS A 427 0.36 15.56 5.71
N SER A 428 1.37 15.69 6.57
CA SER A 428 1.53 14.91 7.80
C SER A 428 1.29 13.42 7.58
N PRO A 429 2.12 12.74 6.77
CA PRO A 429 2.08 11.29 6.69
C PRO A 429 2.29 10.71 8.09
N MET A 430 1.34 9.89 8.55
CA MET A 430 1.42 9.22 9.84
C MET A 430 1.22 7.72 9.67
N TYR A 431 2.18 6.97 10.19
CA TYR A 431 2.23 5.52 10.22
C TYR A 431 2.21 4.87 8.84
N CYS A 432 2.71 5.60 7.84
CA CYS A 432 2.82 5.14 6.46
C CYS A 432 4.24 4.63 6.19
N GLN A 433 4.34 3.52 5.47
CA GLN A 433 5.53 3.11 4.75
C GLN A 433 5.29 3.31 3.25
N LEU A 434 6.35 3.63 2.52
CA LEU A 434 6.33 3.59 1.06
C LEU A 434 6.32 2.14 0.58
N ILE A 435 5.75 1.90 -0.60
CA ILE A 435 5.88 0.63 -1.32
C ILE A 435 6.48 0.90 -2.70
N GLU A 436 7.46 0.09 -3.10
CA GLU A 436 8.01 0.12 -4.45
C GLU A 436 7.20 -0.82 -5.34
N ILE A 437 6.75 -0.31 -6.48
CA ILE A 437 6.00 -1.07 -7.48
C ILE A 437 6.81 -1.08 -8.77
N ASN A 438 6.98 -2.27 -9.35
CA ASN A 438 7.55 -2.42 -10.68
C ASN A 438 6.50 -2.08 -11.74
N ILE A 439 6.79 -1.07 -12.55
CA ILE A 439 6.04 -0.73 -13.75
C ILE A 439 6.81 -1.25 -14.95
N PRO A 440 6.23 -2.19 -15.72
CA PRO A 440 6.79 -2.58 -17.00
C PRO A 440 6.81 -1.36 -17.93
N ILE A 441 7.99 -0.81 -18.24
CA ILE A 441 8.16 0.25 -19.26
C ILE A 441 8.34 -0.36 -20.65
N GLY A 442 8.65 -1.65 -20.71
CA GLY A 442 8.68 -2.44 -21.93
C GLY A 442 7.39 -3.23 -22.13
N VAL A 443 6.94 -3.31 -23.38
CA VAL A 443 6.12 -4.44 -23.84
C VAL A 443 6.98 -5.68 -23.65
N GLN A 444 6.77 -6.43 -22.57
CA GLN A 444 7.23 -7.82 -22.56
C GLN A 444 6.40 -8.52 -23.62
N GLU A 445 6.93 -8.61 -24.85
CA GLU A 445 6.28 -9.38 -25.90
C GLU A 445 6.00 -10.76 -25.30
N LEU A 446 4.76 -11.24 -25.39
CA LEU A 446 4.41 -12.58 -24.95
C LEU A 446 5.29 -13.57 -25.72
N THR A 447 6.44 -13.97 -25.17
CA THR A 447 7.36 -14.92 -25.80
C THR A 447 6.90 -16.37 -25.65
N THR A 448 5.62 -16.59 -25.35
CA THR A 448 5.05 -17.92 -25.22
C THR A 448 3.63 -17.93 -25.78
N ASP A 449 3.28 -19.01 -26.46
CA ASP A 449 2.07 -19.34 -27.24
C ASP A 449 0.70 -19.14 -26.55
N HIS A 450 0.62 -18.37 -25.46
CA HIS A 450 -0.54 -18.30 -24.60
C HIS A 450 -1.53 -17.18 -24.92
N ASN A 451 -1.29 -16.31 -25.91
CA ASN A 451 -2.27 -15.30 -26.35
C ASN A 451 -1.88 -14.67 -27.69
N LYS A 452 -2.04 -15.39 -28.81
CA LYS A 452 -1.86 -14.81 -30.14
C LYS A 452 -3.00 -13.83 -30.44
N ILE A 453 -2.64 -12.60 -30.78
CA ILE A 453 -3.59 -11.55 -31.18
C ILE A 453 -3.53 -11.35 -32.69
N ILE A 454 -4.69 -11.45 -33.33
CA ILE A 454 -4.86 -11.18 -34.77
C ILE A 454 -5.76 -9.95 -34.90
N ILE A 455 -5.34 -9.00 -35.73
CA ILE A 455 -6.10 -7.78 -36.03
C ILE A 455 -6.43 -7.78 -37.51
N TYR A 456 -7.72 -7.68 -37.85
CA TYR A 456 -8.15 -7.57 -39.23
C TYR A 456 -9.47 -6.78 -39.39
N PRO A 457 -9.66 -6.06 -40.50
CA PRO A 457 -8.63 -5.73 -41.50
C PRO A 457 -7.56 -4.79 -40.90
N ASN A 458 -6.37 -4.77 -41.50
CA ASN A 458 -5.30 -3.84 -41.19
C ASN A 458 -4.45 -3.64 -42.46
N PRO A 459 -4.52 -2.47 -43.14
CA PRO A 459 -5.23 -1.25 -42.75
C PRO A 459 -6.77 -1.38 -42.71
N ALA A 460 -7.46 -0.46 -42.02
CA ALA A 460 -8.92 -0.44 -41.85
C ALA A 460 -9.53 0.96 -41.89
N SER A 461 -10.80 1.09 -42.27
CA SER A 461 -11.49 2.39 -42.45
C SER A 461 -12.82 2.52 -41.70
N ASP A 462 -13.33 1.44 -41.09
CA ASP A 462 -14.67 1.44 -40.45
C ASP A 462 -14.69 0.59 -39.18
N LYS A 463 -14.39 -0.70 -39.27
CA LYS A 463 -14.35 -1.60 -38.12
C LYS A 463 -13.10 -2.45 -38.13
N VAL A 464 -12.64 -2.76 -36.92
CA VAL A 464 -11.51 -3.66 -36.69
C VAL A 464 -11.94 -4.76 -35.74
N ILE A 465 -11.65 -6.00 -36.14
CA ILE A 465 -11.84 -7.19 -35.32
C ILE A 465 -10.49 -7.58 -34.74
N ILE A 466 -10.49 -7.85 -33.44
CA ILE A 466 -9.34 -8.34 -32.70
C ILE A 466 -9.71 -9.74 -32.21
N GLU A 467 -9.03 -10.76 -32.73
CA GLU A 467 -9.18 -12.14 -32.30
C GLU A 467 -8.10 -12.51 -31.27
N ILE A 468 -8.51 -13.27 -30.26
CA ILE A 468 -7.68 -13.73 -29.14
C ILE A 468 -7.75 -15.26 -29.10
N GLU A 469 -6.63 -15.92 -29.39
CA GLU A 469 -6.60 -17.38 -29.57
C GLU A 469 -6.89 -18.16 -28.27
N ASN A 470 -6.52 -17.62 -27.10
CA ASN A 470 -6.75 -18.22 -25.78
C ASN A 470 -7.47 -17.24 -24.84
N PRO A 471 -8.81 -17.16 -24.87
CA PRO A 471 -9.55 -16.14 -24.13
C PRO A 471 -9.51 -16.38 -22.61
N GLY A 472 -8.50 -15.80 -21.94
CA GLY A 472 -8.46 -15.61 -20.48
C GLY A 472 -9.14 -14.31 -20.04
N MET A 473 -8.96 -13.94 -18.76
CA MET A 473 -9.24 -12.58 -18.32
C MET A 473 -8.14 -11.65 -18.82
N ASN A 474 -8.40 -10.90 -19.89
CA ASN A 474 -7.47 -9.91 -20.41
C ASN A 474 -8.14 -8.53 -20.46
N ASN A 475 -7.38 -7.48 -20.15
CA ASN A 475 -7.77 -6.09 -20.40
C ASN A 475 -7.20 -5.65 -21.75
N PHE A 476 -7.94 -4.84 -22.50
CA PHE A 476 -7.45 -4.23 -23.73
C PHE A 476 -7.47 -2.70 -23.64
N SER A 477 -6.55 -2.05 -24.36
CA SER A 477 -6.52 -0.61 -24.57
C SER A 477 -6.17 -0.30 -26.03
N PHE A 478 -6.96 0.55 -26.66
CA PHE A 478 -6.77 1.11 -27.98
C PHE A 478 -6.24 2.54 -27.86
N MET A 479 -5.11 2.84 -28.50
CA MET A 479 -4.34 4.07 -28.30
C MET A 479 -3.94 4.70 -29.63
N ASN A 480 -3.79 6.03 -29.67
CA ASN A 480 -3.14 6.71 -30.78
C ASN A 480 -1.61 6.64 -30.69
N SER A 481 -0.91 7.19 -31.70
CA SER A 481 0.55 7.26 -31.76
C SER A 481 1.23 8.08 -30.64
N ASN A 482 0.48 8.91 -29.93
CA ASN A 482 0.96 9.68 -28.79
C ASN A 482 0.71 8.96 -27.44
N GLY A 483 0.19 7.73 -27.46
CA GLY A 483 -0.09 6.92 -26.26
C GLY A 483 -1.39 7.27 -25.54
N VAL A 484 -2.25 8.13 -26.10
CA VAL A 484 -3.55 8.46 -25.50
C VAL A 484 -4.51 7.28 -25.70
N ILE A 485 -5.09 6.79 -24.62
CA ILE A 485 -6.11 5.73 -24.65
C ILE A 485 -7.43 6.32 -25.15
N LEU A 486 -7.92 5.76 -26.26
CA LEU A 486 -9.16 6.14 -26.92
C LEU A 486 -10.31 5.22 -26.52
N LYS A 487 -10.00 3.95 -26.22
CA LYS A 487 -10.95 2.96 -25.75
C LYS A 487 -10.26 1.89 -24.94
N SER A 488 -10.90 1.39 -23.90
CA SER A 488 -10.39 0.27 -23.10
C SER A 488 -11.53 -0.58 -22.56
N GLY A 489 -11.23 -1.80 -22.13
CA GLY A 489 -12.22 -2.69 -21.53
C GLY A 489 -11.63 -4.04 -21.15
N SER A 490 -12.48 -4.94 -20.65
CA SER A 490 -12.12 -6.33 -20.41
C SER A 490 -12.66 -7.21 -21.54
N THR A 491 -11.90 -8.26 -21.85
CA THR A 491 -12.26 -9.30 -22.81
C THR A 491 -12.69 -10.60 -22.13
N SER A 492 -12.96 -10.61 -20.82
CA SER A 492 -13.24 -11.82 -20.03
C SER A 492 -14.01 -12.92 -20.79
N GLY A 493 -13.29 -13.94 -21.27
CA GLY A 493 -13.83 -15.10 -21.98
C GLY A 493 -14.23 -14.89 -23.46
N LEU A 494 -14.06 -13.69 -24.00
CA LEU A 494 -14.36 -13.36 -25.40
C LEU A 494 -13.21 -13.75 -26.33
N LYS A 495 -13.54 -14.50 -27.38
CA LYS A 495 -12.61 -14.88 -28.46
C LYS A 495 -12.33 -13.75 -29.45
N SER A 496 -13.21 -12.76 -29.53
CA SER A 496 -13.01 -11.58 -30.36
C SER A 496 -13.70 -10.35 -29.80
N ILE A 497 -13.17 -9.17 -30.13
CA ILE A 497 -13.78 -7.87 -29.89
C ILE A 497 -13.81 -7.06 -31.19
N CYS A 498 -14.87 -6.28 -31.37
CA CYS A 498 -15.02 -5.38 -32.51
C CYS A 498 -14.90 -3.93 -32.04
N ILE A 499 -14.00 -3.17 -32.64
CA ILE A 499 -13.85 -1.74 -32.41
C ILE A 499 -14.37 -1.01 -33.65
N ASP A 500 -15.36 -0.16 -33.43
CA ASP A 500 -15.77 0.84 -34.41
C ASP A 500 -14.74 1.97 -34.43
N ILE A 501 -14.12 2.16 -35.60
CA ILE A 501 -13.10 3.17 -35.86
C ILE A 501 -13.59 4.23 -36.84
N HIS A 502 -14.89 4.28 -37.11
CA HIS A 502 -15.47 5.34 -37.93
C HIS A 502 -15.31 6.70 -37.22
N GLY A 503 -14.67 7.66 -37.90
CA GLY A 503 -14.43 9.00 -37.39
C GLY A 503 -13.09 9.21 -36.67
N TYR A 504 -12.23 8.18 -36.60
CA TYR A 504 -10.84 8.39 -36.20
C TYR A 504 -10.02 8.93 -37.37
N ASN A 505 -9.04 9.80 -37.08
CA ASN A 505 -8.17 10.36 -38.10
C ASN A 505 -7.26 9.28 -38.72
N PRO A 506 -6.92 9.39 -40.01
CA PRO A 506 -5.95 8.49 -40.63
C PRO A 506 -4.60 8.51 -39.89
N GLY A 507 -4.02 7.34 -39.63
CA GLY A 507 -2.76 7.25 -38.89
C GLY A 507 -2.47 5.89 -38.26
N ALA A 508 -1.37 5.84 -37.50
CA ALA A 508 -0.96 4.67 -36.75
C ALA A 508 -1.59 4.66 -35.35
N TYR A 509 -2.19 3.54 -35.01
CA TYR A 509 -2.81 3.26 -33.73
C TYR A 509 -2.26 1.96 -33.15
N PHE A 510 -2.47 1.76 -31.85
CA PHE A 510 -1.95 0.61 -31.13
C PHE A 510 -3.04 -0.05 -30.29
N ILE A 511 -3.11 -1.37 -30.36
CA ILE A 511 -3.98 -2.20 -29.52
C ILE A 511 -3.07 -2.98 -28.58
N ASN A 512 -3.20 -2.73 -27.29
CA ASN A 512 -2.50 -3.46 -26.24
C ASN A 512 -3.50 -4.37 -25.51
N ILE A 513 -3.15 -5.64 -25.31
CA ILE A 513 -3.89 -6.60 -24.49
C ILE A 513 -2.99 -7.08 -23.37
N ARG A 514 -3.46 -7.01 -22.12
CA ARG A 514 -2.74 -7.36 -20.90
C ARG A 514 -3.49 -8.40 -20.07
N ASN A 515 -2.77 -9.33 -19.47
CA ASN A 515 -3.24 -10.21 -18.41
C ASN A 515 -2.20 -10.35 -17.29
N GLN A 516 -2.49 -11.22 -16.32
CA GLN A 516 -1.59 -11.50 -15.19
C GLN A 516 -0.21 -12.07 -15.58
N ASN A 517 -0.06 -12.54 -16.83
CA ASN A 517 1.17 -13.14 -17.34
C ASN A 517 1.96 -12.21 -18.29
N GLY A 518 1.45 -11.02 -18.61
CA GLY A 518 2.13 -10.06 -19.49
C GLY A 518 1.19 -9.26 -20.39
N SER A 519 1.74 -8.58 -21.40
CA SER A 519 0.97 -7.77 -22.36
C SER A 519 1.52 -7.82 -23.77
N GLN A 520 0.67 -7.83 -24.79
CA GLN A 520 1.07 -7.75 -26.19
C GLN A 520 0.42 -6.55 -26.88
N THR A 521 1.26 -5.78 -27.60
CA THR A 521 0.82 -4.64 -28.40
C THR A 521 0.94 -4.95 -29.89
N LYS A 522 -0.08 -4.57 -30.66
CA LYS A 522 -0.11 -4.68 -32.13
C LYS A 522 -0.47 -3.33 -32.74
N GLN A 523 0.18 -3.01 -33.85
CA GLN A 523 -0.10 -1.81 -34.63
C GLN A 523 -1.32 -2.03 -35.52
N LEU A 524 -2.17 -1.00 -35.61
CA LEU A 524 -3.29 -0.87 -36.54
C LEU A 524 -3.07 0.40 -37.38
N ILE A 525 -3.29 0.32 -38.69
CA ILE A 525 -3.31 1.47 -39.59
C ILE A 525 -4.77 1.82 -39.91
N ILE A 526 -5.17 3.06 -39.64
CA ILE A 526 -6.46 3.63 -40.05
C ILE A 526 -6.26 4.46 -41.32
N GLU A 527 -7.10 4.22 -42.33
CA GLU A 527 -7.09 4.92 -43.63
C GLU A 527 -7.98 6.16 -43.69
#